data_AF-A0A7V9S7R8-F1
#
_entry.id   AF-A0A7V9S7R8-F1
#
_cell.length_a   1.000
_cell.length_b   1.000
_cell.length_c   1.000
_cell.angle_alpha   90.00
_cell.angle_beta   90.00
_cell.angle_gamma   90.00
#
_symmetry.space_group_name_H-M   'P 1'
#
loop_
_entity.id
_entity.type
_entity.pdbx_description
1 polymer ?
#
loop_
_entity_poly.entity_id
_entity_poly.type
_entity_poly.pdbx_seq_one_letter_code
_entity_poly.pdbx_strand_id
1 'polypeptide(L)'
;MKPNGIEKYFRRRYLLYDPDNPMLLPFPSLPTIIKRATHPLSVAPVASIALALLSFTSCDRMITPRSSQTVKDADAKAAAGEFIRAVQLYESALDDTKNSADIHYRLGLLYDDKMNDPLNALHHFKRYLTLAPAGAHAIEVKSFMKRDELALVTILSGDTILTHAEATRLKNENLTLRKEIEEQRLRERNGAVAEKAGRAAEKNPGANKKPVSGRSYVVQSGDTLAS
;
A
#
# COMPACT_ATOMS: atom_id res chain seq x y z
N MET A 1 13.03 15.67 -4.68
CA MET A 1 12.36 14.54 -4.00
C MET A 1 11.62 15.06 -2.78
N LYS A 2 10.37 14.61 -2.54
CA LYS A 2 9.70 14.82 -1.25
C LYS A 2 10.28 13.80 -0.26
N PRO A 3 10.55 14.16 1.01
CA PRO A 3 11.08 13.23 1.99
C PRO A 3 10.09 12.08 2.21
N ASN A 4 10.61 10.84 2.26
CA ASN A 4 9.83 9.62 2.54
C ASN A 4 9.31 9.63 4.00
N GLY A 5 8.35 8.76 4.33
CA GLY A 5 7.65 8.76 5.62
C GLY A 5 8.62 8.58 6.80
N ILE A 6 9.60 7.69 6.64
CA ILE A 6 10.63 7.43 7.65
C ILE A 6 11.63 8.58 7.78
N GLU A 7 12.05 9.24 6.69
CA GLU A 7 12.88 10.45 6.79
C GLU A 7 12.10 11.61 7.38
N LYS A 8 10.82 11.79 7.04
CA LYS A 8 9.97 12.80 7.68
C LYS A 8 9.87 12.54 9.18
N TYR A 9 9.74 11.28 9.58
CA TYR A 9 9.69 10.88 10.97
C TYR A 9 11.02 11.14 11.70
N PHE A 10 12.14 10.65 11.16
CA PHE A 10 13.46 10.87 11.74
C PHE A 10 13.85 12.35 11.72
N ARG A 11 13.61 13.08 10.64
CA ARG A 11 13.87 14.52 10.54
C ARG A 11 13.02 15.34 11.53
N ARG A 12 11.74 14.95 11.74
CA ARG A 12 10.86 15.61 12.72
C ARG A 12 11.28 15.29 14.16
N ARG A 13 11.81 14.11 14.43
CA ARG A 13 12.27 13.69 15.77
C ARG A 13 13.72 14.13 16.07
N TYR A 14 14.56 14.24 15.06
CA TYR A 14 15.99 14.56 15.11
C TYR A 14 16.29 15.74 14.16
N LEU A 15 15.97 16.96 14.56
CA LEU A 15 16.09 18.18 13.75
C LEU A 15 17.53 18.59 13.30
N LEU A 16 18.47 17.66 13.17
CA LEU A 16 19.83 17.85 12.62
C LEU A 16 20.41 16.48 12.16
N TYR A 17 19.93 15.93 11.04
CA TYR A 17 20.67 14.89 10.31
C TYR A 17 21.12 15.47 8.98
N ASP A 18 22.33 16.00 8.98
CA ASP A 18 23.07 16.42 7.79
C ASP A 18 23.95 15.23 7.36
N PRO A 19 23.70 14.60 6.20
CA PRO A 19 24.42 13.39 5.79
C PRO A 19 25.93 13.62 5.56
N ASP A 20 26.37 14.88 5.47
CA ASP A 20 27.75 15.25 5.17
C ASP A 20 28.59 15.68 6.39
N ASN A 21 28.03 15.68 7.62
CA ASN A 21 28.77 16.13 8.81
C ASN A 21 28.55 15.24 10.06
N PRO A 22 29.32 14.16 10.23
CA PRO A 22 29.23 13.28 11.39
C PRO A 22 30.13 13.80 12.52
N MET A 23 29.71 14.86 13.23
CA MET A 23 30.05 15.17 14.64
C MET A 23 29.80 16.63 14.97
N LEU A 24 29.47 16.87 16.25
CA LEU A 24 29.23 18.15 16.95
C LEU A 24 27.80 18.65 16.78
N LEU A 25 26.97 18.68 17.83
CA LEU A 25 27.17 19.55 19.00
C LEU A 25 26.31 19.13 20.22
N PRO A 26 26.59 19.70 21.41
CA PRO A 26 26.36 19.08 22.71
C PRO A 26 24.95 19.31 23.26
N PHE A 27 24.56 18.41 24.17
CA PHE A 27 23.35 18.53 24.97
C PHE A 27 23.37 19.83 25.82
N PRO A 28 22.28 20.62 25.85
CA PRO A 28 22.14 21.66 26.85
C PRO A 28 21.84 21.00 28.21
N SER A 29 22.82 21.06 29.12
CA SER A 29 22.60 20.78 30.54
C SER A 29 21.86 21.98 31.15
N LEU A 30 20.78 21.68 31.89
CA LEU A 30 20.05 22.66 32.69
C LEU A 30 20.97 23.22 33.80
N PRO A 31 20.94 24.52 34.10
CA PRO A 31 21.68 25.06 35.22
C PRO A 31 20.95 24.75 36.54
N THR A 32 21.57 23.92 37.38
CA THR A 32 21.15 23.73 38.77
C THR A 32 21.55 24.97 39.58
N ILE A 33 20.58 25.79 39.96
CA ILE A 33 20.78 26.89 40.92
C ILE A 33 20.88 26.28 42.31
N ILE A 34 22.11 26.03 42.78
CA ILE A 34 22.39 25.70 44.18
C ILE A 34 22.80 27.00 44.88
N LYS A 35 21.87 27.60 45.63
CA LYS A 35 22.20 28.64 46.61
C LYS A 35 22.95 27.99 47.78
N ARG A 36 24.26 28.18 47.85
CA ARG A 36 25.11 27.73 48.95
C ARG A 36 25.11 28.83 50.03
N ALA A 37 24.39 28.60 51.12
CA ALA A 37 24.50 29.41 52.34
C ALA A 37 25.70 28.90 53.15
N THR A 38 26.64 29.80 53.43
CA THR A 38 27.81 29.56 54.29
C THR A 38 27.45 29.89 55.74
N HIS A 39 27.53 28.91 56.63
CA HIS A 39 27.68 29.13 58.07
C HIS A 39 29.03 28.55 58.52
N PRO A 40 29.80 29.23 59.38
CA PRO A 40 31.06 28.71 59.89
C PRO A 40 30.80 27.91 61.17
N LEU A 41 31.16 26.63 61.18
CA LEU A 41 31.26 25.85 62.42
C LEU A 41 32.64 25.18 62.53
N SER A 42 33.39 25.70 63.50
CA SER A 42 34.21 25.02 64.52
C SER A 42 34.88 23.68 64.20
N VAL A 43 36.20 23.68 64.38
CA VAL A 43 37.15 22.57 64.20
C VAL A 43 37.12 21.56 65.34
N ALA A 44 37.15 20.26 64.98
CA ALA A 44 37.90 19.11 65.57
C ALA A 44 37.06 17.81 65.61
N PRO A 45 37.67 16.60 65.65
CA PRO A 45 38.89 16.14 65.00
C PRO A 45 38.67 14.87 64.13
N VAL A 46 39.71 14.59 63.36
CA VAL A 46 39.89 13.56 62.34
C VAL A 46 39.84 12.14 62.96
N ALA A 47 38.69 11.46 62.94
CA ALA A 47 38.60 10.06 63.38
C ALA A 47 37.44 9.25 62.78
N SER A 48 36.98 9.55 61.55
CA SER A 48 35.93 8.72 60.90
C SER A 48 36.10 8.52 59.38
N ILE A 49 37.24 8.93 58.81
CA ILE A 49 37.48 8.89 57.36
C ILE A 49 37.87 7.47 56.85
N ALA A 50 37.93 6.45 57.72
CA ALA A 50 38.30 5.09 57.34
C ALA A 50 37.12 4.14 57.01
N LEU A 51 35.87 4.54 57.25
CA LEU A 51 34.69 3.73 56.86
C LEU A 51 33.86 4.35 55.72
N ALA A 52 34.24 5.54 55.25
CA ALA A 52 33.56 6.27 54.18
C ALA A 52 34.17 6.06 52.78
N LEU A 53 35.00 5.02 52.60
CA LEU A 53 35.60 4.65 51.30
C LEU A 53 34.97 3.40 50.67
N LEU A 54 33.94 2.81 51.29
CA LEU A 54 33.12 1.73 50.72
C LEU A 54 31.70 2.18 50.36
N SER A 55 31.39 3.47 50.43
CA SER A 55 30.04 4.01 50.23
C SER A 55 29.87 4.88 48.97
N PHE A 56 30.89 4.97 48.12
CA PHE A 56 30.86 5.74 46.87
C PHE A 56 30.94 4.89 45.59
N THR A 57 30.51 3.62 45.63
CA THR A 57 30.26 2.81 44.41
C THR A 57 28.78 2.63 44.09
N SER A 58 27.88 3.37 44.76
CA SER A 58 26.54 3.59 44.22
C SER A 58 26.58 4.86 43.37
N CYS A 59 27.36 4.83 42.28
CA CYS A 59 27.03 5.66 41.14
C CYS A 59 25.64 5.23 40.72
N ASP A 60 24.66 6.06 41.08
CA ASP A 60 23.29 6.06 40.64
C ASP A 60 23.32 6.11 39.10
N ARG A 61 23.53 4.94 38.49
CA ARG A 61 23.56 4.77 37.05
C ARG A 61 22.12 4.88 36.63
N MET A 62 21.66 6.12 36.51
CA MET A 62 20.36 6.55 36.00
C MET A 62 19.88 5.51 34.99
N ILE A 63 18.99 4.63 35.44
CA ILE A 63 18.51 3.50 34.66
C ILE A 63 17.61 4.11 33.60
N THR A 64 18.20 4.53 32.47
CA THR A 64 17.42 4.56 31.25
C THR A 64 16.89 3.13 31.11
N PRO A 65 15.56 2.93 31.04
CA PRO A 65 15.03 1.59 30.88
C PRO A 65 15.75 0.98 29.69
N ARG A 66 16.28 -0.24 29.82
CA ARG A 66 17.13 -0.89 28.81
C ARG A 66 16.52 -0.77 27.39
N SER A 67 15.19 -0.85 27.31
CA SER A 67 14.38 -0.62 26.11
C SER A 67 14.58 0.78 25.47
N SER A 68 14.70 1.85 26.25
CA SER A 68 14.95 3.20 25.72
C SER A 68 16.32 3.32 25.03
N GLN A 69 17.34 2.62 25.53
CA GLN A 69 18.65 2.64 24.87
C GLN A 69 18.64 1.80 23.60
N THR A 70 18.03 0.61 23.62
CA THR A 70 17.93 -0.25 22.43
C THR A 70 17.15 0.42 21.30
N VAL A 71 16.10 1.18 21.61
CA VAL A 71 15.37 1.99 20.61
C VAL A 71 16.26 3.08 20.01
N LYS A 72 17.08 3.77 20.81
CA LYS A 72 18.01 4.78 20.28
C LYS A 72 19.07 4.16 19.36
N ASP A 73 19.60 3.00 19.73
CA ASP A 73 20.56 2.29 18.91
C ASP A 73 19.90 1.82 17.60
N ALA A 74 18.64 1.38 17.65
CA ALA A 74 17.84 1.04 16.47
C ALA A 74 17.65 2.25 15.54
N ASP A 75 17.35 3.42 16.10
CA ASP A 75 17.19 4.68 15.36
C ASP A 75 18.48 5.04 14.62
N ALA A 76 19.63 4.91 15.29
CA ALA A 76 20.94 5.15 14.69
C ALA A 76 21.24 4.15 13.56
N LYS A 77 20.91 2.87 13.74
CA LYS A 77 21.07 1.86 12.69
C LYS A 77 20.16 2.09 11.49
N ALA A 78 18.92 2.52 11.72
CA ALA A 78 18.01 2.89 10.65
C ALA A 78 18.53 4.10 9.86
N ALA A 79 19.04 5.13 10.55
CA ALA A 79 19.64 6.31 9.93
C ALA A 79 20.92 6.00 9.14
N ALA A 80 21.70 5.01 9.59
CA ALA A 80 22.88 4.51 8.88
C ALA A 80 22.56 3.61 7.67
N GLY A 81 21.27 3.34 7.39
CA GLY A 81 20.86 2.42 6.32
C GLY A 81 20.97 0.93 6.68
N GLU A 82 21.36 0.60 7.91
CA GLU A 82 21.48 -0.77 8.42
C GLU A 82 20.10 -1.32 8.85
N PHE A 83 19.16 -1.39 7.91
CA PHE A 83 17.74 -1.64 8.20
C PHE A 83 17.50 -2.98 8.91
N ILE A 84 18.18 -4.06 8.51
CA ILE A 84 18.04 -5.37 9.16
C ILE A 84 18.45 -5.33 10.63
N ARG A 85 19.56 -4.64 10.95
CA ARG A 85 19.99 -4.48 12.36
C ARG A 85 19.04 -3.60 13.14
N ALA A 86 18.49 -2.56 12.50
CA ALA A 86 17.48 -1.71 13.13
C ALA A 86 16.22 -2.51 13.48
N VAL A 87 15.71 -3.36 12.58
CA VAL A 87 14.58 -4.27 12.83
C VAL A 87 14.86 -5.12 14.07
N GLN A 88 16.00 -5.82 14.12
CA GLN A 88 16.35 -6.68 15.25
C GLN A 88 16.37 -5.94 16.59
N LEU A 89 16.92 -4.72 16.60
CA LEU A 89 16.97 -3.89 17.81
C LEU A 89 15.58 -3.41 18.23
N TYR A 90 14.74 -2.98 17.28
CA TYR A 90 13.36 -2.61 17.57
C TYR A 90 12.55 -3.79 18.09
N GLU A 91 12.65 -4.97 17.46
CA GLU A 91 11.97 -6.19 17.91
C GLU A 91 12.40 -6.58 19.32
N SER A 92 13.70 -6.48 19.64
CA SER A 92 14.21 -6.73 20.99
C SER A 92 13.70 -5.74 22.05
N ALA A 93 13.19 -4.59 21.62
CA ALA A 93 12.66 -3.54 22.48
C ALA A 93 11.14 -3.61 22.66
N LEU A 94 10.45 -4.52 21.97
CA LEU A 94 9.01 -4.74 22.11
C LEU A 94 8.68 -5.43 23.44
N ASP A 95 7.68 -4.89 24.14
CA ASP A 95 7.22 -5.38 25.45
C ASP A 95 5.69 -5.52 25.53
N ASP A 96 5.00 -5.46 24.38
CA ASP A 96 3.53 -5.50 24.23
C ASP A 96 2.75 -4.44 25.04
N THR A 97 3.44 -3.45 25.60
CA THR A 97 2.81 -2.34 26.33
C THR A 97 2.32 -1.27 25.37
N LYS A 98 1.49 -0.33 25.86
CA LYS A 98 1.10 0.86 25.11
C LYS A 98 2.32 1.70 24.64
N ASN A 99 3.44 1.62 25.36
CA ASN A 99 4.67 2.32 25.00
C ASN A 99 5.33 1.72 23.74
N SER A 100 5.11 0.44 23.46
CA SER A 100 5.61 -0.23 22.25
C SER A 100 4.89 0.18 20.96
N ALA A 101 3.78 0.95 21.05
CA ALA A 101 3.08 1.44 19.87
C ALA A 101 4.04 2.23 18.95
N ASP A 102 4.80 3.19 19.48
CA ASP A 102 5.75 3.98 18.67
C ASP A 102 6.80 3.09 17.96
N ILE A 103 7.21 1.98 18.59
CA ILE A 103 8.12 0.99 18.00
C ILE A 103 7.45 0.26 16.82
N HIS A 104 6.19 -0.15 16.98
CA HIS A 104 5.41 -0.72 15.88
C HIS A 104 5.26 0.24 14.70
N TYR A 105 5.06 1.53 14.96
CA TYR A 105 5.01 2.52 13.89
C TYR A 105 6.34 2.61 13.13
N ARG A 106 7.47 2.66 13.85
CA ARG A 106 8.82 2.70 13.27
C ARG A 106 9.14 1.46 12.43
N LEU A 107 8.82 0.27 12.94
CA LEU A 107 8.96 -0.99 12.21
C LEU A 107 8.10 -0.97 10.94
N GLY A 108 6.84 -0.53 11.03
CA GLY A 108 5.95 -0.41 9.88
C GLY A 108 6.54 0.49 8.78
N LEU A 109 7.03 1.68 9.16
CA LEU A 109 7.70 2.59 8.22
C LEU A 109 8.96 1.97 7.59
N LEU A 110 9.73 1.20 8.36
CA LEU A 110 10.96 0.59 7.88
C LEU A 110 10.68 -0.50 6.82
N TYR A 111 9.70 -1.35 7.09
CA TYR A 111 9.26 -2.37 6.14
C TYR A 111 8.65 -1.77 4.88
N ASP A 112 7.81 -0.74 5.05
CA ASP A 112 7.13 -0.04 3.96
C ASP A 112 8.10 0.74 3.07
N ASP A 113 8.81 1.73 3.64
CA ASP A 113 9.61 2.68 2.85
C ASP A 113 10.97 2.13 2.39
N LYS A 114 11.60 1.25 3.18
CA LYS A 114 13.01 0.86 2.97
C LYS A 114 13.18 -0.58 2.52
N MET A 115 12.28 -1.47 2.93
CA MET A 115 12.35 -2.89 2.57
C MET A 115 11.32 -3.30 1.51
N ASN A 116 10.37 -2.41 1.18
CA ASN A 116 9.29 -2.66 0.22
C ASN A 116 8.54 -3.98 0.51
N ASP A 117 8.29 -4.23 1.79
CA ASP A 117 7.62 -5.42 2.30
C ASP A 117 6.25 -5.04 2.89
N PRO A 118 5.19 -4.97 2.05
CA PRO A 118 3.89 -4.51 2.50
C PRO A 118 3.23 -5.47 3.50
N LEU A 119 3.60 -6.75 3.50
CA LEU A 119 3.02 -7.73 4.43
C LEU A 119 3.49 -7.44 5.86
N ASN A 120 4.80 -7.32 6.07
CA ASN A 120 5.35 -7.00 7.37
C ASN A 120 4.98 -5.57 7.81
N ALA A 121 4.97 -4.61 6.89
CA ALA A 121 4.48 -3.25 7.18
C ALA A 121 3.06 -3.26 7.74
N LEU A 122 2.13 -3.95 7.08
CA LEU A 122 0.74 -4.10 7.52
C LEU A 122 0.62 -4.74 8.91
N HIS A 123 1.43 -5.76 9.20
CA HIS A 123 1.45 -6.38 10.52
C HIS A 123 1.76 -5.36 11.62
N HIS A 124 2.85 -4.60 11.47
CA HIS A 124 3.25 -3.63 12.49
C HIS A 124 2.29 -2.44 12.58
N PHE A 125 1.75 -1.96 11.46
CA PHE A 125 0.74 -0.90 11.46
C PHE A 125 -0.58 -1.34 12.13
N LYS A 126 -1.02 -2.59 11.95
CA LYS A 126 -2.17 -3.15 12.66
C LYS A 126 -1.92 -3.21 14.17
N ARG A 127 -0.72 -3.64 14.60
CA ARG A 127 -0.35 -3.62 16.02
C ARG A 127 -0.31 -2.21 16.58
N TYR A 128 0.19 -1.22 15.83
CA TYR A 128 0.14 0.19 16.22
C TYR A 128 -1.28 0.65 16.53
N LEU A 129 -2.24 0.43 15.61
CA LEU A 129 -3.63 0.86 15.79
C LEU A 129 -4.35 0.08 16.91
N THR A 130 -3.91 -1.15 17.21
CA THR A 130 -4.44 -1.93 18.32
C THR A 130 -4.04 -1.31 19.67
N LEU A 131 -2.78 -0.89 19.80
CA LEU A 131 -2.25 -0.30 21.03
C LEU A 131 -2.60 1.20 21.19
N ALA A 132 -2.66 1.92 20.08
CA ALA A 132 -2.88 3.36 20.03
C ALA A 132 -3.89 3.75 18.92
N PRO A 133 -5.19 3.40 19.08
CA PRO A 133 -6.21 3.62 18.03
C PRO A 133 -6.44 5.12 17.71
N ALA A 134 -6.19 6.00 18.68
CA ALA A 134 -6.21 7.46 18.53
C ALA A 134 -4.81 8.08 18.74
N GLY A 135 -3.75 7.32 18.44
CA GLY A 135 -2.37 7.79 18.54
C GLY A 135 -2.05 8.90 17.53
N ALA A 136 -0.95 9.62 17.76
CA ALA A 136 -0.53 10.75 16.93
C ALA A 136 -0.39 10.42 15.43
N HIS A 137 -0.07 9.15 15.10
CA HIS A 137 0.12 8.68 13.74
C HIS A 137 -1.07 7.88 13.19
N ALA A 138 -2.19 7.76 13.92
CA ALA A 138 -3.28 6.87 13.54
C ALA A 138 -3.89 7.18 12.16
N ILE A 139 -3.96 8.47 11.78
CA ILE A 139 -4.47 8.89 10.46
C ILE A 139 -3.49 8.53 9.34
N GLU A 140 -2.20 8.77 9.55
CA GLU A 140 -1.14 8.44 8.59
C GLU A 140 -1.04 6.92 8.40
N VAL A 141 -1.05 6.16 9.51
CA VAL A 141 -1.01 4.69 9.50
C VAL A 141 -2.17 4.08 8.73
N LYS A 142 -3.40 4.59 8.89
CA LYS A 142 -4.54 4.13 8.08
C LYS A 142 -4.34 4.38 6.58
N SER A 143 -3.64 5.44 6.22
CA SER A 143 -3.32 5.73 4.81
C SER A 143 -2.24 4.80 4.27
N PHE A 144 -1.21 4.50 5.06
CA PHE A 144 -0.18 3.52 4.71
C PHE A 144 -0.79 2.12 4.54
N MET A 145 -1.60 1.66 5.50
CA MET A 145 -2.24 0.36 5.41
C MET A 145 -3.08 0.19 4.14
N LYS A 146 -3.86 1.20 3.73
CA LYS A 146 -4.64 1.12 2.49
C LYS A 146 -3.75 0.95 1.25
N ARG A 147 -2.61 1.64 1.23
CA ARG A 147 -1.63 1.53 0.14
C ARG A 147 -0.94 0.17 0.15
N ASP A 148 -0.53 -0.30 1.31
CA ASP A 148 0.18 -1.58 1.46
C ASP A 148 -0.75 -2.77 1.20
N GLU A 149 -2.03 -2.66 1.56
CA GLU A 149 -3.08 -3.63 1.18
C GLU A 149 -3.20 -3.72 -0.35
N LEU A 150 -3.23 -2.57 -1.04
CA LEU A 150 -3.27 -2.53 -2.49
C LEU A 150 -2.01 -3.15 -3.12
N ALA A 151 -0.83 -2.82 -2.58
CA ALA A 151 0.45 -3.38 -3.03
C ALA A 151 0.49 -4.90 -2.83
N LEU A 152 0.09 -5.37 -1.64
CA LEU A 152 0.04 -6.79 -1.32
C LEU A 152 -0.95 -7.55 -2.21
N VAL A 153 -2.15 -6.99 -2.45
CA VAL A 153 -3.12 -7.58 -3.37
C VAL A 153 -2.54 -7.69 -4.78
N THR A 154 -1.80 -6.68 -5.25
CA THR A 154 -1.13 -6.71 -6.56
C THR A 154 -0.11 -7.86 -6.62
N ILE A 155 0.71 -8.01 -5.57
CA ILE A 155 1.74 -9.07 -5.49
C ILE A 155 1.10 -10.46 -5.45
N LEU A 156 0.04 -10.64 -4.66
CA LEU A 156 -0.61 -11.94 -4.46
C LEU A 156 -1.49 -12.36 -5.64
N SER A 157 -2.12 -11.41 -6.32
CA SER A 157 -3.04 -11.72 -7.42
C SER A 157 -2.29 -12.05 -8.70
N GLY A 158 -1.00 -11.70 -8.82
CA GLY A 158 -0.21 -11.85 -10.06
C GLY A 158 -0.67 -10.96 -11.21
N ASP A 159 -1.91 -10.47 -11.16
CA ASP A 159 -2.55 -9.59 -12.11
C ASP A 159 -2.44 -8.13 -11.65
N THR A 160 -1.91 -7.29 -12.54
CA THR A 160 -1.90 -5.84 -12.42
C THR A 160 -3.31 -5.34 -12.09
N ILE A 161 -3.44 -4.56 -11.02
CA ILE A 161 -4.73 -3.97 -10.63
C ILE A 161 -5.22 -3.07 -11.76
N LEU A 162 -6.25 -3.52 -12.48
CA LEU A 162 -6.91 -2.74 -13.51
C LEU A 162 -7.51 -1.49 -12.87
N THR A 163 -6.99 -0.33 -13.26
CA THR A 163 -7.57 0.93 -12.78
C THR A 163 -9.00 1.07 -13.29
N HIS A 164 -9.87 1.78 -12.55
CA HIS A 164 -11.24 2.01 -13.01
C HIS A 164 -11.29 2.67 -14.41
N ALA A 165 -10.30 3.51 -14.73
CA ALA A 165 -10.16 4.14 -16.04
C ALA A 165 -9.79 3.14 -17.15
N GLU A 166 -8.90 2.18 -16.87
CA GLU A 166 -8.58 1.12 -17.82
C GLU A 166 -9.75 0.15 -17.98
N ALA A 167 -10.47 -0.17 -16.91
CA ALA A 167 -11.65 -1.01 -16.97
C ALA A 167 -12.75 -0.40 -17.85
N THR A 168 -12.99 0.92 -17.75
CA THR A 168 -13.95 1.60 -18.64
C THR A 168 -13.45 1.68 -20.07
N ARG A 169 -12.15 1.93 -20.30
CA ARG A 169 -11.55 1.92 -21.65
C ARG A 169 -11.72 0.55 -22.31
N LEU A 170 -11.32 -0.51 -21.61
CA LEU A 170 -11.43 -1.89 -22.09
C LEU A 170 -12.89 -2.27 -22.36
N LYS A 171 -13.82 -1.83 -21.51
CA LYS A 171 -15.26 -2.05 -21.74
C LYS A 171 -15.74 -1.37 -23.02
N ASN A 172 -15.34 -0.12 -23.25
CA ASN A 172 -15.70 0.61 -24.47
C ASN A 172 -15.09 -0.04 -25.72
N GLU A 173 -13.83 -0.46 -25.65
CA GLU A 173 -13.14 -1.19 -26.71
C GLU A 173 -13.84 -2.52 -27.01
N ASN A 174 -14.22 -3.28 -25.98
CA ASN A 174 -14.96 -4.53 -26.15
C ASN A 174 -16.33 -4.30 -26.83
N LEU A 175 -17.01 -3.19 -26.49
CA LEU A 175 -18.27 -2.80 -27.14
C LEU A 175 -18.06 -2.43 -28.61
N THR A 176 -17.01 -1.68 -28.93
CA THR A 176 -16.67 -1.32 -30.32
C THR A 176 -16.35 -2.56 -31.14
N LEU A 177 -15.49 -3.45 -30.64
CA LEU A 177 -15.13 -4.69 -31.30
C LEU A 177 -16.35 -5.59 -31.53
N ARG A 178 -17.28 -5.66 -30.57
CA ARG A 178 -18.54 -6.41 -30.74
C ARG A 178 -19.41 -5.84 -31.85
N LYS A 179 -19.46 -4.52 -32.00
CA LYS A 179 -20.18 -3.87 -33.10
C LYS A 179 -19.53 -4.18 -34.45
N GLU A 180 -18.21 -4.07 -34.54
CA GLU A 180 -17.45 -4.38 -35.76
C GLU A 180 -17.66 -5.83 -36.20
N ILE A 181 -17.59 -6.78 -35.26
CA ILE A 181 -17.85 -8.20 -35.52
C ILE A 181 -19.27 -8.41 -36.07
N GLU A 182 -20.27 -7.73 -35.50
CA GLU A 182 -21.65 -7.87 -35.95
C GLU A 182 -21.88 -7.23 -37.33
N GLU A 183 -21.31 -6.05 -37.58
CA GLU A 183 -21.35 -5.41 -38.89
C GLU A 183 -20.69 -6.27 -39.97
N GLN A 184 -19.54 -6.87 -39.66
CA GLN A 184 -18.83 -7.75 -40.58
C GLN A 184 -19.66 -8.99 -40.91
N ARG A 185 -20.28 -9.62 -39.89
CA ARG A 185 -21.22 -10.74 -40.10
C ARG A 185 -22.42 -10.34 -40.95
N LEU A 186 -22.95 -9.12 -40.76
CA LEU A 186 -24.05 -8.61 -41.57
C LEU A 186 -23.62 -8.41 -43.02
N ARG A 187 -22.42 -7.85 -43.25
CA ARG A 187 -21.84 -7.68 -44.58
C ARG A 187 -21.63 -9.01 -45.29
N GLU A 188 -21.08 -10.00 -44.59
CA GLU A 188 -20.90 -11.36 -45.11
C GLU A 188 -22.25 -12.01 -45.47
N ARG A 189 -23.25 -11.88 -44.59
CA ARG A 189 -24.60 -12.40 -44.85
C ARG A 189 -25.24 -11.72 -46.07
N ASN A 190 -25.16 -10.39 -46.16
CA ASN A 190 -25.72 -9.63 -47.27
C ASN A 190 -24.98 -9.94 -48.59
N GLY A 191 -23.65 -10.11 -48.55
CA GLY A 191 -22.85 -10.55 -49.68
C GLY A 191 -23.26 -11.95 -50.17
N ALA A 192 -23.46 -12.90 -49.25
CA ALA A 192 -23.93 -14.25 -49.60
C ALA A 192 -25.35 -14.25 -50.18
N VAL A 193 -26.23 -13.38 -49.70
CA VAL A 193 -27.58 -13.20 -50.26
C VAL A 193 -27.50 -12.58 -51.66
N ALA A 194 -26.65 -11.57 -51.87
CA ALA A 194 -26.44 -10.95 -53.18
C ALA A 194 -25.82 -11.91 -54.19
N GLU A 195 -24.85 -12.74 -53.78
CA GLU A 195 -24.26 -13.78 -54.63
C GLU A 195 -25.30 -14.84 -55.04
N LYS A 196 -26.13 -15.29 -54.09
CA LYS A 196 -27.24 -16.22 -54.38
C LYS A 196 -28.28 -15.61 -55.32
N ALA A 197 -28.62 -14.33 -55.14
CA ALA A 197 -29.55 -13.61 -56.01
C ALA A 197 -28.98 -13.41 -57.43
N GLY A 198 -27.69 -13.06 -57.54
CA GLY A 198 -26.98 -12.95 -58.82
C GLY A 198 -26.93 -14.28 -59.58
N ARG A 199 -26.56 -15.38 -58.91
CA ARG A 199 -26.59 -16.73 -59.51
C ARG A 199 -28.00 -17.17 -59.91
N ALA A 200 -29.04 -16.77 -59.18
CA ALA A 200 -30.42 -17.07 -59.55
C ALA A 200 -30.91 -16.26 -60.77
N ALA A 201 -30.47 -15.02 -60.92
CA ALA A 201 -30.75 -14.18 -62.08
C ALA A 201 -29.98 -14.65 -63.33
N GLU A 202 -28.73 -15.08 -63.17
CA GLU A 202 -27.86 -15.58 -64.25
C GLU A 202 -28.31 -16.97 -64.75
N LYS A 203 -28.96 -17.77 -63.90
CA LYS A 203 -29.62 -19.04 -64.31
C LYS A 203 -30.93 -18.84 -65.09
N ASN A 204 -31.40 -17.60 -65.24
CA ASN A 204 -32.67 -17.31 -65.92
C ASN A 204 -32.59 -16.12 -66.91
N PRO A 205 -31.66 -16.09 -67.89
CA PRO A 205 -31.69 -15.08 -68.94
C PRO A 205 -32.62 -15.58 -70.04
N GLY A 206 -33.90 -15.22 -69.95
CA GLY A 206 -34.86 -15.39 -71.06
C GLY A 206 -35.90 -16.48 -70.89
N ALA A 207 -36.79 -16.34 -69.91
CA ALA A 207 -38.08 -17.02 -69.96
C ALA A 207 -39.14 -16.09 -70.56
N ASN A 208 -39.11 -15.90 -71.89
CA ASN A 208 -40.25 -15.35 -72.61
C ASN A 208 -41.38 -16.39 -72.61
N LYS A 209 -42.09 -16.53 -71.50
CA LYS A 209 -43.28 -17.37 -71.39
C LYS A 209 -44.46 -16.58 -71.96
N LYS A 210 -44.89 -16.96 -73.17
CA LYS A 210 -46.24 -16.69 -73.67
C LYS A 210 -47.25 -16.97 -72.55
N PRO A 211 -48.29 -16.14 -72.36
CA PRO A 211 -49.30 -16.42 -71.35
C PRO A 211 -49.99 -17.74 -71.75
N VAL A 212 -49.74 -18.80 -70.99
CA VAL A 212 -50.56 -20.00 -71.03
C VAL A 212 -51.91 -19.56 -70.51
N SER A 213 -52.88 -19.46 -71.42
CA SER A 213 -54.28 -19.23 -71.11
C SER A 213 -54.72 -20.35 -70.14
N GLY A 214 -54.80 -20.01 -68.86
CA GLY A 214 -55.41 -20.86 -67.86
C GLY A 214 -56.87 -21.00 -68.24
N ARG A 215 -57.26 -22.19 -68.71
CA ARG A 215 -58.67 -22.52 -68.89
C ARG A 215 -59.30 -22.57 -67.51
N SER A 216 -59.96 -21.48 -67.11
CA SER A 216 -60.89 -21.48 -65.99
C SER A 216 -62.13 -22.27 -66.44
N TYR A 217 -62.42 -23.36 -65.73
CA TYR A 217 -63.66 -24.12 -65.91
C TYR A 217 -64.64 -23.70 -64.81
N VAL A 218 -65.83 -23.26 -65.21
CA VAL A 218 -66.92 -22.96 -64.27
C VAL A 218 -67.70 -24.25 -64.05
N VAL A 219 -67.63 -24.75 -62.82
CA VAL A 219 -68.29 -25.99 -62.37
C VAL A 219 -69.80 -25.88 -62.55
N GLN A 220 -70.40 -26.87 -63.21
CA GLN A 220 -71.85 -26.97 -63.40
C GLN A 220 -72.46 -27.85 -62.31
N SER A 221 -73.77 -27.68 -62.05
CA SER A 221 -74.49 -28.48 -61.04
C SER A 221 -74.51 -29.95 -61.42
N GLY A 222 -73.59 -30.74 -60.86
CA GLY A 222 -73.43 -32.17 -61.14
C GLY A 222 -71.98 -32.66 -61.15
N ASP A 223 -70.99 -31.77 -61.22
CA ASP A 223 -69.58 -32.19 -61.17
C ASP A 223 -69.18 -32.57 -59.74
N THR A 224 -68.69 -33.80 -59.54
CA THR A 224 -68.10 -34.24 -58.26
C THR A 224 -66.60 -34.48 -58.44
N LEU A 225 -65.78 -33.76 -57.66
CA LEU A 225 -64.32 -33.89 -57.61
C LEU A 225 -63.90 -35.09 -56.74
N ALA A 226 -64.25 -36.31 -57.15
CA ALA A 226 -63.84 -37.53 -56.46
C ALA A 226 -62.76 -38.28 -57.24
N SER A 227 -61.53 -38.20 -56.75
CA SER A 227 -60.48 -39.23 -56.84
C SER A 227 -59.67 -39.20 -55.56
#